data_AF-A0A9P5YFU4-F1
#
_entry.id   AF-A0A9P5YFU4-F1
#
_cell.length_a   1.000
_cell.length_b   1.000
_cell.length_c   1.000
_cell.angle_alpha   90.00
_cell.angle_beta   90.00
_cell.angle_gamma   90.00
#
_symmetry.space_group_name_H-M   'P 1'
#
loop_
_entity.id
_entity.type
_entity.pdbx_description
1 polymer ?
#
loop_
_entity_poly.entity_id
_entity_poly.type
_entity_poly.pdbx_seq_one_letter_code
_entity_poly.pdbx_strand_id
1 'polypeptide(L)'
;MSIGGSFIKQRKRKNSFWRVQIFPFTNLIRTQSPVATTVDTEKPVPNVPACVQQVANIQKSIETLLNKQPACIYLDTLRHKYMLVLNDASIREAVTKMLHYQDTVHRYQDVLLQLVGPQLEEWKKADTVRQSVRQLVQGLEDLETYTMLGRSEMQENYQSQNLMYQSW
;
A
#
# COMPACT_ATOMS: atom_id res chain seq x y z
N MET A 1 3.51 -41.21 -54.31
CA MET A 1 3.57 -42.14 -53.16
C MET A 1 3.79 -41.26 -51.92
N SER A 2 2.77 -40.79 -51.18
CA SER A 2 1.96 -41.52 -50.16
C SER A 2 2.86 -42.32 -49.19
N ILE A 3 2.87 -42.21 -47.85
CA ILE A 3 1.93 -41.72 -46.80
C ILE A 3 2.74 -41.50 -45.49
N GLY A 4 2.25 -40.61 -44.61
CA GLY A 4 2.26 -40.80 -43.14
C GLY A 4 3.40 -40.11 -42.38
N GLY A 5 3.20 -39.45 -41.25
CA GLY A 5 2.04 -39.26 -40.38
C GLY A 5 2.56 -38.66 -39.07
N SER A 6 1.88 -37.65 -38.54
CA SER A 6 2.15 -36.99 -37.26
C SER A 6 2.36 -37.98 -36.12
N PHE A 7 3.27 -37.70 -35.17
CA PHE A 7 3.03 -38.03 -33.76
C PHE A 7 3.88 -37.15 -32.83
N ILE A 8 3.20 -36.16 -32.26
CA ILE A 8 3.60 -35.40 -31.07
C ILE A 8 3.66 -36.40 -29.90
N LYS A 9 4.85 -36.62 -29.32
CA LYS A 9 4.99 -37.38 -28.08
C LYS A 9 4.68 -36.47 -26.89
N GLN A 10 3.40 -36.42 -26.51
CA GLN A 10 2.96 -36.01 -25.19
C GLN A 10 3.54 -36.95 -24.13
N ARG A 11 4.32 -36.43 -23.18
CA ARG A 11 4.61 -37.14 -21.92
C ARG A 11 3.66 -36.65 -20.84
N LYS A 12 2.67 -37.51 -20.56
CA LYS A 12 1.84 -37.51 -19.36
C LYS A 12 2.72 -37.55 -18.10
N ARG A 13 2.51 -36.63 -17.15
CA ARG A 13 2.62 -36.94 -15.72
C ARG A 13 1.40 -36.41 -14.98
N LYS A 14 0.78 -37.36 -14.27
CA LYS A 14 -0.41 -37.34 -13.42
C LYS A 14 -0.36 -36.16 -12.44
N ASN A 15 -1.38 -35.29 -12.40
CA ASN A 15 -2.61 -35.39 -11.59
C ASN A 15 -2.37 -35.59 -10.08
N SER A 16 -2.37 -34.47 -9.33
CA SER A 16 -2.78 -34.43 -7.93
C SER A 16 -3.59 -33.15 -7.71
N PHE A 17 -4.89 -33.35 -7.87
CA PHE A 17 -6.01 -32.49 -7.58
C PHE A 17 -6.04 -32.12 -6.08
N TRP A 18 -5.98 -30.83 -5.74
CA TRP A 18 -6.58 -30.34 -4.51
C TRP A 18 -7.74 -29.41 -4.90
N ARG A 19 -8.95 -29.98 -4.84
CA ARG A 19 -10.22 -29.24 -4.84
C ARG A 19 -10.31 -28.51 -3.51
N VAL A 20 -10.25 -27.19 -3.51
CA VAL A 20 -10.81 -26.40 -2.41
C VAL A 20 -12.29 -26.20 -2.74
N GLN A 21 -13.13 -26.77 -1.87
CA GLN A 21 -14.58 -26.78 -2.01
C GLN A 21 -15.14 -25.37 -1.85
N ILE A 22 -15.94 -24.96 -2.83
CA ILE A 22 -16.86 -23.82 -2.74
C ILE A 22 -18.04 -24.29 -1.89
N PHE A 23 -18.21 -23.72 -0.70
CA PHE A 23 -19.42 -23.91 0.10
C PHE A 23 -20.49 -22.90 -0.34
N PRO A 24 -21.73 -23.34 -0.64
CA PRO A 24 -22.85 -22.43 -0.86
C PRO A 24 -23.46 -22.08 0.51
N PHE A 25 -23.58 -20.79 0.83
CA PHE A 25 -24.43 -20.34 1.93
C PHE A 25 -25.65 -19.61 1.36
N THR A 26 -26.73 -20.38 1.19
CA THR A 26 -28.08 -19.84 0.99
C THR A 26 -28.71 -19.54 2.34
N ASN A 27 -29.25 -18.33 2.48
CA ASN A 27 -30.42 -17.91 3.28
C ASN A 27 -30.64 -18.58 4.65
N LEU A 28 -30.39 -17.82 5.71
CA LEU A 28 -31.04 -18.00 7.01
C LEU A 28 -31.71 -16.69 7.43
N ILE A 29 -33.04 -16.74 7.46
CA ILE A 29 -33.95 -15.67 7.87
C ILE A 29 -33.87 -15.51 9.40
N ARG A 30 -33.62 -14.26 9.83
CA ARG A 30 -34.22 -13.55 10.98
C ARG A 30 -34.49 -14.36 12.26
N THR A 31 -33.63 -14.16 13.24
CA THR A 31 -34.05 -14.02 14.65
C THR A 31 -33.60 -12.64 15.14
N GLN A 32 -34.56 -11.72 15.22
CA GLN A 32 -34.41 -10.48 15.97
C GLN A 32 -34.51 -10.82 17.46
N SER A 33 -33.44 -10.57 18.22
CA SER A 33 -33.49 -10.41 19.68
C SER A 33 -32.84 -9.07 20.04
N PRO A 34 -33.28 -8.46 21.14
CA PRO A 34 -33.47 -7.01 21.22
C PRO A 34 -32.17 -6.27 21.53
N VAL A 35 -31.99 -5.18 20.78
CA VAL A 35 -31.51 -3.86 21.22
C VAL A 35 -30.89 -3.84 22.62
N ALA A 36 -29.57 -4.03 22.68
CA ALA A 36 -28.74 -3.29 23.59
C ALA A 36 -28.17 -2.11 22.80
N THR A 37 -28.91 -1.00 22.76
CA THR A 37 -28.34 0.29 22.36
C THR A 37 -27.32 0.67 23.43
N THR A 38 -26.10 0.15 23.33
CA THR A 38 -24.96 0.94 23.79
C THR A 38 -24.97 2.15 22.88
N VAL A 39 -25.39 3.28 23.44
CA VAL A 39 -25.21 4.59 22.85
C VAL A 39 -23.72 4.71 22.62
N ASP A 40 -23.28 4.33 21.42
CA ASP A 40 -21.95 4.61 20.94
C ASP A 40 -21.82 6.11 21.04
N THR A 41 -20.97 6.55 21.95
CA THR A 41 -20.56 7.93 22.14
C THR A 41 -20.26 8.48 20.76
N GLU A 42 -21.19 9.26 20.20
CA GLU A 42 -21.10 9.83 18.86
C GLU A 42 -19.78 10.58 18.78
N LYS A 43 -18.77 9.97 18.17
CA LYS A 43 -17.62 10.74 17.69
C LYS A 43 -18.23 11.72 16.70
N PRO A 44 -18.06 13.04 16.90
CA PRO A 44 -18.66 14.01 16.00
C PRO A 44 -18.23 13.67 14.58
N VAL A 45 -19.21 13.48 13.68
CA VAL A 45 -18.93 13.24 12.26
C VAL A 45 -18.00 14.36 11.81
N PRO A 46 -16.76 14.05 11.40
CA PRO A 46 -15.76 15.08 11.21
C PRO A 46 -16.22 15.99 10.06
N ASN A 47 -16.37 17.27 10.38
CA ASN A 47 -16.80 18.29 9.41
C ASN A 47 -15.80 18.36 8.25
N VAL A 48 -16.29 18.69 7.04
CA VAL A 48 -15.48 18.78 5.81
C VAL A 48 -14.21 19.64 6.00
N PRO A 49 -14.26 20.85 6.61
CA PRO A 49 -13.08 21.67 6.83
C PRO A 49 -12.05 21.00 7.76
N ALA A 50 -12.52 20.23 8.76
CA ALA A 50 -11.63 19.51 9.67
C ALA A 50 -10.90 18.38 8.92
N CYS A 51 -11.59 17.63 8.06
CA CYS A 51 -10.97 16.59 7.22
C CYS A 51 -9.91 17.18 6.28
N VAL A 52 -10.26 18.28 5.60
CA VAL A 52 -9.33 18.99 4.70
C VAL A 52 -8.10 19.48 5.46
N GLN A 53 -8.29 20.06 6.65
CA GLN A 53 -7.18 20.52 7.47
C GLN A 53 -6.25 19.38 7.88
N GLN A 54 -6.79 18.21 8.24
CA GLN A 54 -5.97 17.05 8.61
C GLN A 54 -5.19 16.50 7.43
N VAL A 55 -5.81 16.38 6.25
CA VAL A 55 -5.12 16.00 5.01
C VAL A 55 -3.99 16.99 4.70
N ALA A 56 -4.22 18.30 4.84
CA ALA A 56 -3.20 19.32 4.65
C ALA A 56 -2.06 19.22 5.68
N ASN A 57 -2.36 18.87 6.94
CA ASN A 57 -1.34 18.64 7.97
C ASN A 57 -0.47 17.42 7.65
N ILE A 58 -1.07 16.36 7.12
CA ILE A 58 -0.33 15.16 6.67
C ILE A 58 0.58 15.52 5.50
N GLN A 59 0.06 16.25 4.50
CA GLN A 59 0.87 16.74 3.39
C GLN A 59 2.07 17.55 3.87
N LYS A 60 1.86 18.53 4.78
CA LYS A 60 2.95 19.32 5.37
C LYS A 60 3.94 18.45 6.14
N SER A 61 3.46 17.44 6.86
CA SER A 61 4.32 16.52 7.61
C SER A 61 5.21 15.70 6.68
N ILE A 62 4.67 15.26 5.54
CA ILE A 62 5.42 14.56 4.49
C ILE A 62 6.43 15.49 3.83
N GLU A 63 6.04 16.69 3.44
CA GLU A 63 6.95 17.69 2.86
C GLU A 63 8.11 18.05 3.80
N THR A 64 7.84 18.10 5.11
CA THR A 64 8.85 18.32 6.15
C THR A 64 9.78 17.12 6.27
N LEU A 65 9.26 15.89 6.25
CA LEU A 65 10.06 14.66 6.29
C LEU A 65 10.96 14.51 5.06
N LEU A 66 10.43 14.85 3.89
CA LEU A 66 11.17 14.86 2.64
C LEU A 66 12.14 16.04 2.53
N ASN A 67 12.10 17.01 3.46
CA ASN A 67 12.86 18.26 3.39
C ASN A 67 12.68 18.98 2.03
N LYS A 68 11.44 18.96 1.50
CA LYS A 68 11.08 19.47 0.16
C LYS A 68 11.82 18.82 -1.01
N GLN A 69 12.43 17.65 -0.81
CA GLN A 69 13.07 16.89 -1.87
C GLN A 69 12.09 15.89 -2.49
N PRO A 70 12.32 15.47 -3.74
CA PRO A 70 11.56 14.38 -4.32
C PRO A 70 11.76 13.07 -3.52
N ALA A 71 10.71 12.25 -3.49
CA ALA A 71 10.68 11.01 -2.71
C ALA A 71 11.87 10.07 -3.01
N CYS A 72 12.32 10.00 -4.26
CA CYS A 72 13.47 9.19 -4.66
C CYS A 72 14.77 9.58 -3.92
N ILE A 73 15.03 10.87 -3.70
CA ILE A 73 16.23 11.34 -3.00
C ILE A 73 16.16 10.96 -1.51
N TYR A 74 14.97 11.06 -0.91
CA TYR A 74 14.76 10.63 0.47
C TYR A 74 15.01 9.12 0.63
N LEU A 75 14.47 8.29 -0.28
CA LEU A 75 14.69 6.84 -0.29
C LEU A 75 16.17 6.49 -0.49
N ASP A 76 16.87 7.19 -1.38
CA ASP A 76 18.31 7.00 -1.58
C ASP A 76 19.14 7.40 -0.36
N THR A 77 18.69 8.42 0.38
CA THR A 77 19.33 8.83 1.64
C THR A 77 19.18 7.73 2.69
N LEU A 78 17.99 7.13 2.82
CA LEU A 78 17.75 6.00 3.72
C LEU A 78 18.58 4.78 3.33
N ARG A 79 18.63 4.44 2.04
CA ARG A 79 19.50 3.38 1.51
C ARG A 79 20.96 3.66 1.86
N HIS A 80 21.46 4.86 1.60
CA HIS A 80 22.85 5.20 1.87
C HIS A 80 23.19 5.06 3.36
N LYS A 81 22.28 5.53 4.24
CA LYS A 81 22.41 5.35 5.69
C LYS A 81 22.45 3.88 6.09
N TYR A 82 21.59 3.05 5.49
CA TYR A 82 21.61 1.60 5.70
C TYR A 82 22.94 0.98 5.23
N MET A 83 23.46 1.37 4.07
CA MET A 83 24.74 0.84 3.56
C MET A 83 25.95 1.19 4.44
N LEU A 84 25.88 2.28 5.20
CA LEU A 84 26.93 2.70 6.13
C LEU A 84 26.83 2.02 7.49
N VAL A 85 25.63 1.92 8.05
CA VAL A 85 25.41 1.49 9.46
C VAL A 85 24.91 0.04 9.56
N LEU A 86 24.39 -0.52 8.46
CA LEU A 86 23.73 -1.84 8.39
C LEU A 86 22.61 -2.01 9.41
N ASN A 87 21.88 -0.92 9.64
CA ASN A 87 20.74 -0.88 10.54
C ASN A 87 19.50 -0.42 9.76
N ASP A 88 18.49 -1.27 9.76
CA ASP A 88 17.21 -1.08 9.08
C ASP A 88 16.17 -0.35 9.96
N ALA A 89 16.48 -0.06 11.22
CA ALA A 89 15.55 0.58 12.16
C ALA A 89 14.95 1.89 11.62
N SER A 90 15.75 2.73 10.94
CA SER A 90 15.24 3.96 10.35
C SER A 90 14.32 3.73 9.16
N ILE A 91 14.50 2.63 8.42
CA ILE A 91 13.62 2.24 7.32
C ILE A 91 12.30 1.74 7.89
N ARG A 92 12.35 0.84 8.88
CA ARG A 92 11.15 0.34 9.59
C ARG A 92 10.33 1.43 10.27
N GLU A 93 10.99 2.39 10.90
CA GLU A 93 10.32 3.55 11.51
C GLU A 93 9.63 4.40 10.44
N ALA A 94 10.29 4.65 9.30
CA ALA A 94 9.71 5.39 8.19
C ALA A 94 8.51 4.66 7.58
N VAL A 95 8.61 3.34 7.35
CA VAL A 95 7.49 2.49 6.90
C VAL A 95 6.30 2.61 7.85
N THR A 96 6.53 2.39 9.15
CA THR A 96 5.47 2.45 10.17
C THR A 96 4.76 3.80 10.18
N LYS A 97 5.53 4.89 10.08
CA LYS A 97 4.98 6.24 10.06
C LYS A 97 4.18 6.53 8.78
N MET A 98 4.66 6.07 7.63
CA MET A 98 3.98 6.30 6.35
C MET A 98 2.72 5.45 6.20
N LEU A 99 2.71 4.22 6.70
CA LEU A 99 1.50 3.39 6.80
C LEU A 99 0.43 4.08 7.66
N HIS A 100 0.82 4.66 8.79
CA HIS A 100 -0.11 5.43 9.61
C HIS A 100 -0.73 6.62 8.86
N TYR A 101 0.08 7.35 8.07
CA TYR A 101 -0.43 8.43 7.23
C TYR A 101 -1.34 7.91 6.12
N GLN A 102 -1.01 6.78 5.50
CA GLN A 102 -1.85 6.13 4.48
C GLN A 102 -3.24 5.82 5.05
N ASP A 103 -3.31 5.12 6.18
CA ASP A 103 -4.57 4.77 6.84
C ASP A 103 -5.40 6.01 7.18
N THR A 104 -4.73 7.06 7.67
CA THR A 104 -5.37 8.30 8.08
C THR A 104 -5.93 9.06 6.88
N VAL A 105 -5.17 9.17 5.79
CA VAL A 105 -5.63 9.82 4.56
C VAL A 105 -6.76 9.03 3.91
N HIS A 106 -6.69 7.70 3.88
CA HIS A 106 -7.78 6.85 3.38
C HIS A 106 -9.07 7.10 4.14
N ARG A 107 -9.02 7.13 5.47
CA ARG A 107 -10.20 7.43 6.30
C ARG A 107 -10.80 8.80 5.98
N TYR A 108 -9.98 9.83 5.85
CA TYR A 108 -10.49 11.17 5.52
C TYR A 108 -10.99 11.27 4.08
N GLN A 109 -10.37 10.57 3.13
CA GLN A 109 -10.87 10.48 1.77
C GLN A 109 -12.25 9.84 1.72
N ASP A 110 -12.47 8.75 2.46
CA ASP A 110 -13.77 8.08 2.51
C ASP A 110 -14.85 8.97 3.12
N VAL A 111 -14.52 9.70 4.19
CA VAL A 111 -15.43 10.69 4.78
C VAL A 111 -15.74 11.81 3.80
N LEU A 112 -14.73 12.35 3.11
CA LEU A 112 -14.95 13.38 2.08
C LEU A 112 -15.82 12.82 0.94
N LEU A 113 -15.58 11.58 0.52
CA LEU A 113 -16.40 10.95 -0.52
C LEU A 113 -17.88 10.86 -0.11
N GLN A 114 -18.15 10.55 1.16
CA GLN A 114 -19.52 10.45 1.69
C GLN A 114 -20.18 11.83 1.86
N LEU A 115 -19.44 12.86 2.25
CA LEU A 115 -19.99 14.19 2.55
C LEU A 115 -20.13 15.08 1.32
N VAL A 116 -19.14 15.06 0.43
CA VAL A 116 -19.04 15.99 -0.70
C VAL A 116 -19.08 15.28 -2.07
N GLY A 117 -18.81 13.98 -2.11
CA GLY A 117 -18.73 13.24 -3.37
C GLY A 117 -17.42 13.47 -4.15
N PRO A 118 -17.20 12.70 -5.23
CA PRO A 118 -15.90 12.62 -5.91
C PRO A 118 -15.59 13.80 -6.84
N GLN A 119 -16.59 14.61 -7.18
CA GLN A 119 -16.42 15.73 -8.12
C GLN A 119 -15.86 16.99 -7.46
N LEU A 120 -15.98 17.10 -6.13
CA LEU A 120 -15.54 18.26 -5.37
C LEU A 120 -14.02 18.30 -5.17
N GLU A 121 -13.48 19.52 -5.12
CA GLU A 121 -12.02 19.75 -5.11
C GLU A 121 -11.35 19.18 -3.88
N GLU A 122 -12.02 19.20 -2.74
CA GLU A 122 -11.53 18.73 -1.45
C GLU A 122 -11.20 17.24 -1.51
N TRP A 123 -12.08 16.46 -2.13
CA TRP A 123 -11.86 15.03 -2.34
C TRP A 123 -10.69 14.79 -3.29
N LYS A 124 -10.60 15.55 -4.40
CA LYS A 124 -9.48 15.44 -5.35
C LYS A 124 -8.14 15.79 -4.70
N LYS A 125 -8.09 16.83 -3.87
CA LYS A 125 -6.89 17.20 -3.10
C LYS A 125 -6.47 16.07 -2.16
N ALA A 126 -7.42 15.46 -1.46
CA ALA A 126 -7.15 14.29 -0.62
C ALA A 126 -6.66 13.08 -1.42
N ASP A 127 -7.21 12.84 -2.62
CA ASP A 127 -6.75 11.75 -3.49
C ASP A 127 -5.32 11.96 -4.00
N THR A 128 -4.94 13.20 -4.35
CA THR A 128 -3.55 13.53 -4.70
C THR A 128 -2.60 13.22 -3.54
N VAL A 129 -2.93 13.67 -2.32
CA VAL A 129 -2.09 13.41 -1.14
C VAL A 129 -2.00 11.91 -0.87
N ARG A 130 -3.11 11.18 -0.99
CA ARG A 130 -3.14 9.72 -0.86
C ARG A 130 -2.22 9.03 -1.85
N GLN A 131 -2.25 9.44 -3.11
CA GLN A 131 -1.42 8.85 -4.16
C GLN A 131 0.06 9.08 -3.87
N SER A 132 0.43 10.28 -3.43
CA SER A 132 1.81 10.59 -3.02
C SER A 132 2.27 9.76 -1.82
N VAL A 133 1.41 9.60 -0.80
CA VAL A 133 1.69 8.74 0.36
C VAL A 133 1.89 7.29 -0.09
N ARG A 134 1.00 6.77 -0.93
CA ARG A 134 1.05 5.40 -1.43
C ARG A 134 2.33 5.13 -2.21
N GLN A 135 2.74 6.06 -3.08
CA GLN A 135 4.02 5.95 -3.78
C GLN A 135 5.16 5.87 -2.76
N LEU A 136 5.21 6.79 -1.80
CA LEU A 136 6.28 6.75 -0.79
C LEU A 136 6.30 5.44 0.03
N VAL A 137 5.13 4.92 0.43
CA VAL A 137 5.02 3.63 1.12
C VAL A 137 5.58 2.50 0.27
N GLN A 138 5.15 2.38 -0.99
CA GLN A 138 5.64 1.33 -1.90
C GLN A 138 7.17 1.33 -1.96
N GLY A 139 7.79 2.51 -2.00
CA GLY A 139 9.24 2.65 -2.17
C GLY A 139 10.00 2.30 -0.90
N LEU A 140 9.38 2.57 0.26
CA LEU A 140 9.90 2.14 1.55
C LEU A 140 9.77 0.63 1.75
N GLU A 141 8.65 0.03 1.34
CA GLU A 141 8.43 -1.43 1.36
C GLU A 141 9.40 -2.16 0.43
N ASP A 142 9.61 -1.62 -0.78
CA ASP A 142 10.61 -2.11 -1.71
C ASP A 142 12.00 -2.05 -1.06
N LEU A 143 12.36 -0.89 -0.50
CA LEU A 143 13.64 -0.69 0.17
C LEU A 143 13.84 -1.67 1.35
N GLU A 144 12.82 -1.86 2.19
CA GLU A 144 12.83 -2.82 3.29
C GLU A 144 13.06 -4.25 2.75
N THR A 145 12.38 -4.63 1.68
CA THR A 145 12.57 -5.93 1.01
C THR A 145 14.02 -6.12 0.56
N TYR A 146 14.64 -5.10 -0.05
CA TYR A 146 16.04 -5.15 -0.45
C TYR A 146 17.00 -5.18 0.74
N THR A 147 16.64 -4.61 1.89
CA THR A 147 17.49 -4.72 3.09
C THR A 147 17.56 -6.15 3.63
N MET A 148 16.50 -6.94 3.47
CA MET A 148 16.47 -8.35 3.88
C MET A 148 17.42 -9.25 3.07
N LEU A 149 17.73 -8.85 1.84
CA LEU A 149 18.70 -9.52 0.96
C LEU A 149 20.16 -9.31 1.40
N GLY A 150 20.40 -8.33 2.27
CA GLY A 150 21.73 -7.99 2.77
C GLY A 150 22.54 -7.07 1.84
N ARG A 151 23.74 -6.72 2.29
CA ARG A 151 24.53 -5.61 1.73
C ARG A 151 24.98 -5.83 0.27
N SER A 152 25.49 -7.02 -0.06
CA SER A 152 26.06 -7.30 -1.40
C SER A 152 24.98 -7.23 -2.47
N GLU A 153 23.88 -7.95 -2.26
CA GLU A 153 22.75 -8.00 -3.19
C GLU A 153 22.09 -6.63 -3.34
N MET A 154 21.95 -5.86 -2.25
CA MET A 154 21.44 -4.50 -2.33
C MET A 154 22.36 -3.57 -3.15
N GLN A 155 23.68 -3.71 -3.01
CA GLN A 155 24.66 -2.92 -3.76
C GLN A 155 24.65 -3.28 -5.24
N GLU A 156 24.60 -4.57 -5.58
CA GLU A 156 24.50 -5.06 -6.95
C GLU A 156 23.20 -4.61 -7.62
N ASN A 157 22.07 -4.71 -6.92
CA ASN A 157 20.77 -4.25 -7.42
C ASN A 157 20.74 -2.73 -7.64
N TYR A 158 21.35 -1.94 -6.75
CA TYR A 158 21.46 -0.50 -6.94
C TYR A 158 22.31 -0.13 -8.16
N GLN A 159 23.49 -0.74 -8.30
CA GLN A 159 24.39 -0.46 -9.42
C GLN A 159 23.77 -0.82 -10.77
N SER A 160 22.95 -1.87 -10.78
CA SER A 160 22.23 -2.34 -11.97
C SER A 160 20.93 -1.57 -12.24
N GLN A 161 20.60 -0.56 -11.44
CA GLN A 161 19.31 0.17 -11.49
C GLN A 161 18.08 -0.76 -11.39
N ASN A 162 18.23 -1.89 -10.69
CA ASN A 162 17.18 -2.89 -10.53
C ASN A 162 16.30 -2.64 -9.30
N LEU A 163 16.52 -1.56 -8.56
CA LEU A 163 15.67 -1.21 -7.43
C LEU A 163 14.37 -0.60 -7.95
N MET A 164 13.24 -1.23 -7.64
CA MET A 164 11.93 -0.84 -8.17
C MET A 164 11.56 0.62 -7.85
N TYR A 165 11.98 1.13 -6.69
CA TYR A 165 11.72 2.52 -6.29
C TYR A 165 12.48 3.57 -7.13
N GLN A 166 13.47 3.17 -7.96
CA GLN A 166 14.23 4.08 -8.84
C GLN A 166 13.56 4.36 -10.18
N SER A 167 12.44 3.68 -10.48
CA SER A 167 11.78 3.71 -11.79
C SER A 167 10.68 4.78 -11.94
N TRP A 168 10.58 5.72 -11.01
CA TRP A 168 9.46 6.67 -10.91
C TRP A 168 9.76 8.05 -11.44
#